data_AF-W4VGW9-F1
#
_entry.id   AF-W4VGW9-F1
#
_cell.length_a   1.000
_cell.length_b   1.000
_cell.length_c   1.000
_cell.angle_alpha   90.00
_cell.angle_beta   90.00
_cell.angle_gamma   90.00
#
_symmetry.space_group_name_H-M   'P 1'
#
loop_
_entity.id
_entity.type
_entity.pdbx_description
1 polymer ?
#
loop_
_entity_poly.entity_id
_entity_poly.type
_entity_poly.pdbx_seq_one_letter_code
_entity_poly.pdbx_strand_id
1 'polypeptide(L)'
;MRLNFRGEARSTENLEEILVEADIVISSTGSNEYIITKDIYQKVERKRKGRPLFLVDIAVPRDLDPALDSKDNVFLYDIDDLQDVVDANLEVRREAAAVIELWIEEGIVAFNEWMQTLGVVPVITALREQALSIQQETMKSIERKMPDLTERERKSTQ
;
A
#
# COMPACT_ATOMS: atom_id res chain seq x y z
N MET A 1 18.17 7.31 -15.40
CA MET A 1 19.53 6.76 -15.21
C MET A 1 19.38 5.44 -14.47
N ARG A 2 19.62 4.29 -15.11
CA ARG A 2 19.45 2.97 -14.48
C ARG A 2 20.75 2.64 -13.75
N LEU A 3 20.75 2.71 -12.41
CA LEU A 3 21.87 2.27 -11.59
C LEU A 3 22.00 0.75 -11.75
N ASN A 4 23.00 0.30 -12.51
CA ASN A 4 23.35 -1.11 -12.58
C ASN A 4 24.15 -1.47 -11.32
N PHE A 5 23.46 -1.82 -10.25
CA PHE A 5 24.08 -2.47 -9.11
C PHE A 5 24.63 -3.83 -9.58
N ARG A 6 25.92 -4.10 -9.32
CA ARG A 6 26.54 -5.42 -9.53
C ARG A 6 26.08 -6.39 -8.42
N GLY A 7 24.77 -6.60 -8.32
CA GLY A 7 24.17 -7.47 -7.32
C GLY A 7 24.30 -8.94 -7.71
N GLU A 8 24.47 -9.80 -6.71
CA GLU A 8 24.37 -11.25 -6.82
C GLU A 8 23.20 -11.71 -5.96
N ALA A 9 22.25 -12.44 -6.55
CA ALA A 9 21.12 -13.00 -5.80
C ALA A 9 21.55 -14.29 -5.11
N ARG A 10 21.25 -14.41 -3.82
CA ARG A 10 21.49 -15.63 -3.04
C ARG A 10 20.24 -16.05 -2.27
N SER A 11 20.13 -17.35 -2.02
CA SER A 11 19.07 -17.93 -1.19
C SER A 11 19.26 -17.53 0.28
N THR A 12 18.15 -17.35 0.99
CA THR A 12 18.13 -17.16 2.45
C THR A 12 18.68 -18.36 3.22
N GLU A 13 18.72 -19.54 2.60
CA GLU A 13 19.39 -20.72 3.18
C GLU A 13 20.89 -20.47 3.41
N ASN A 14 21.51 -19.58 2.63
CA ASN A 14 22.92 -19.21 2.75
C ASN A 14 23.14 -18.00 3.65
N LEU A 15 22.14 -17.58 4.44
CA LEU A 15 22.18 -16.37 5.25
C LEU A 15 23.40 -16.33 6.17
N GLU A 16 23.75 -17.44 6.84
CA GLU A 16 24.93 -17.48 7.71
C GLU A 16 26.23 -17.14 6.95
N GLU A 17 26.39 -17.62 5.71
CA GLU A 17 27.59 -17.36 4.89
C GLU A 17 27.62 -15.90 4.41
N ILE A 18 26.47 -15.40 3.95
CA ILE A 18 26.30 -14.01 3.53
C ILE A 18 26.64 -13.07 4.68
N LEU A 19 26.18 -13.38 5.90
CA LEU A 19 26.48 -12.61 7.10
C LEU A 19 27.94 -12.69 7.55
N VAL A 20 28.73 -13.68 7.10
CA VAL A 20 30.19 -13.71 7.36
C VAL A 20 30.94 -12.79 6.40
N GLU A 21 30.46 -12.66 5.17
CA GLU A 21 31.11 -11.88 4.12
C GLU A 21 30.76 -10.39 4.21
N ALA A 22 29.49 -10.08 4.51
CA ALA A 22 28.96 -8.72 4.53
C ALA A 22 29.57 -7.85 5.63
N ASP A 23 29.80 -6.57 5.34
CA ASP A 23 30.13 -5.56 6.37
C ASP A 23 28.89 -4.76 6.80
N ILE A 24 27.91 -4.63 5.89
CA ILE A 24 26.64 -3.93 6.10
C ILE A 24 25.51 -4.85 5.60
N VAL A 25 24.46 -4.98 6.40
CA VAL A 25 23.24 -5.72 6.06
C VAL A 25 22.07 -4.76 6.20
N ILE A 26 21.24 -4.68 5.17
CA ILE A 26 20.01 -3.90 5.16
C ILE A 26 18.86 -4.90 5.04
N SER A 27 17.98 -4.94 6.03
CA SER A 27 16.83 -5.85 6.06
C SER A 27 15.54 -5.10 5.78
N SER A 28 14.70 -5.66 4.91
CA SER A 28 13.45 -5.04 4.43
C SER A 28 12.45 -6.11 4.02
N THR A 29 12.26 -7.13 4.85
CA THR A 29 11.34 -8.22 4.52
C THR A 29 9.92 -7.96 5.03
N GLY A 30 8.99 -8.83 4.64
CA GLY A 30 7.61 -8.83 5.15
C GLY A 30 7.36 -9.94 6.18
N SER A 31 8.42 -10.41 6.86
CA SER A 31 8.33 -11.46 7.87
C SER A 31 7.61 -10.95 9.13
N ASN A 32 6.87 -11.84 9.80
CA ASN A 32 6.33 -11.57 11.13
C ASN A 32 7.27 -12.03 12.26
N GLU A 33 8.36 -12.72 11.92
CA GLU A 33 9.37 -13.21 12.85
C GLU A 33 10.75 -12.65 12.49
N TYR A 34 11.64 -12.59 13.48
CA TYR A 34 13.03 -12.19 13.26
C TYR A 34 13.75 -13.18 12.33
N ILE A 35 14.28 -12.67 11.23
CA ILE A 35 15.08 -13.42 10.27
C ILE A 35 16.51 -13.61 10.76
N ILE A 36 17.10 -12.56 11.34
CA ILE A 36 18.42 -12.64 11.97
C ILE A 36 18.20 -12.62 13.48
N THR A 37 18.31 -13.80 14.08
CA THR A 37 18.21 -13.98 15.52
C THR A 37 19.59 -13.97 16.17
N LYS A 38 19.63 -13.76 17.49
CA LYS A 38 20.86 -13.90 18.28
C LYS A 38 21.54 -15.26 18.10
N ASP A 39 20.77 -16.34 17.99
CA ASP A 39 21.28 -17.69 17.81
C ASP A 39 21.96 -17.90 16.46
N ILE A 40 21.38 -17.35 15.39
CA ILE A 40 22.00 -17.35 14.05
C ILE A 40 23.29 -16.54 14.10
N TYR A 41 23.23 -15.33 14.65
CA TYR A 41 24.40 -14.46 14.71
C TYR A 41 25.54 -15.05 15.54
N GLN A 42 25.26 -15.79 16.61
CA GLN A 42 26.30 -16.41 17.44
C GLN A 42 27.16 -17.43 16.65
N LYS A 43 26.59 -18.11 15.66
CA LYS A 43 27.33 -19.00 14.76
C LYS A 43 28.22 -18.23 13.78
N VAL A 44 27.73 -17.07 13.33
CA VAL A 44 28.41 -16.16 12.39
C VAL A 44 29.55 -15.41 13.07
N GLU A 45 29.33 -14.91 14.29
CA GLU A 45 30.25 -14.09 15.08
C GLU A 45 31.65 -14.72 15.19
N ARG A 46 31.70 -16.03 15.48
CA ARG A 46 32.95 -16.79 15.55
C ARG A 46 33.72 -16.80 14.22
N LYS A 47 33.01 -16.91 13.11
CA LYS A 47 33.60 -16.96 11.75
C LYS A 47 34.09 -15.58 11.30
N ARG A 48 33.47 -14.50 11.78
CA ARG A 48 33.83 -13.11 11.46
C ARG A 48 35.12 -12.63 12.14
N LYS A 49 35.63 -13.32 13.16
CA LYS A 49 36.86 -12.99 13.89
C LYS A 49 36.87 -11.54 14.44
N GLY A 50 35.73 -11.08 14.95
CA GLY A 50 35.58 -9.73 15.50
C GLY A 50 35.43 -8.61 14.47
N ARG A 51 35.29 -8.92 13.17
CA ARG A 51 34.93 -7.90 12.17
C ARG A 51 33.56 -7.30 12.49
N PRO A 52 33.43 -5.96 12.55
CA PRO A 52 32.17 -5.31 12.86
C PRO A 52 31.10 -5.64 11.82
N LEU A 53 29.84 -5.68 12.23
CA LEU A 53 28.69 -5.87 11.36
C LEU A 53 27.68 -4.75 11.61
N PHE A 54 27.43 -3.94 10.57
CA PHE A 54 26.38 -2.93 10.60
C PHE A 54 25.07 -3.54 10.10
N LEU A 55 24.03 -3.41 10.91
CA LEU A 55 22.71 -3.94 10.67
C LEU A 55 21.73 -2.76 10.60
N VAL A 56 21.03 -2.64 9.48
CA VAL A 56 20.01 -1.61 9.26
C VAL A 56 18.67 -2.30 9.04
N ASP A 57 17.76 -2.21 10.01
CA ASP A 57 16.42 -2.78 9.94
C ASP A 57 15.42 -1.72 9.46
N ILE A 58 14.95 -1.85 8.22
CA ILE A 58 13.89 -0.99 7.66
C ILE A 58 12.56 -1.74 7.51
N ALA A 59 12.43 -2.92 8.13
CA ALA A 59 11.21 -3.73 8.07
C ALA A 59 10.21 -3.39 9.19
N VAL A 60 8.92 -3.55 8.88
CA VAL A 60 7.82 -3.42 9.84
C VAL A 60 6.81 -4.55 9.59
N PRO A 61 6.68 -5.57 10.47
CA PRO A 61 7.42 -5.79 11.72
C PRO A 61 8.94 -5.98 11.55
N ARG A 62 9.72 -5.76 12.63
CA ARG A 62 11.19 -5.84 12.60
C ARG A 62 11.71 -7.22 12.17
N ASP A 63 12.74 -7.21 11.34
CA ASP A 63 13.42 -8.43 10.86
C ASP A 63 14.55 -8.88 11.79
N LEU A 64 15.13 -7.95 12.54
CA LEU A 64 16.33 -8.19 13.34
C LEU A 64 15.98 -8.27 14.82
N ASP A 65 16.47 -9.31 15.48
CA ASP A 65 16.29 -9.48 16.91
C ASP A 65 16.99 -8.34 17.68
N PRO A 66 16.29 -7.50 18.47
CA PRO A 66 16.90 -6.41 19.24
C PRO A 66 18.00 -6.86 20.20
N ALA A 67 18.01 -8.13 20.60
CA ALA A 67 19.06 -8.68 21.44
C ALA A 67 20.44 -8.71 20.76
N LEU A 68 20.52 -8.50 19.45
CA LEU A 68 21.77 -8.36 18.70
C LEU A 68 22.58 -7.12 19.10
N ASP A 69 21.92 -6.07 19.58
CA ASP A 69 22.57 -4.82 20.03
C ASP A 69 23.48 -5.03 21.24
N SER A 70 23.27 -6.11 22.01
CA SER A 70 24.14 -6.50 23.13
C SER A 70 25.53 -7.02 22.73
N LYS A 71 25.86 -7.06 21.43
CA LYS A 71 27.10 -7.63 20.92
C LYS A 71 28.11 -6.53 20.58
N ASP A 72 29.31 -6.62 21.15
CA ASP A 72 30.38 -5.60 21.02
C ASP A 72 30.74 -5.22 19.57
N ASN A 73 30.57 -6.15 18.62
CA ASN A 73 30.93 -5.95 17.21
C ASN A 73 29.70 -5.83 16.29
N VAL A 74 28.52 -5.54 16.85
CA VAL A 74 27.28 -5.29 16.09
C VAL A 74 26.85 -3.86 16.31
N PHE A 75 26.47 -3.20 15.22
CA PHE A 75 25.83 -1.88 15.27
C PHE A 75 24.47 -2.03 14.65
N LEU A 76 23.43 -2.08 15.47
CA LEU A 76 22.05 -2.21 15.03
C LEU A 76 21.41 -0.83 14.98
N TYR A 77 20.83 -0.51 13.82
CA TYR A 77 20.04 0.70 13.60
C TYR A 77 18.70 0.29 13.03
N ASP A 78 17.62 0.89 13.51
CA ASP A 78 16.31 0.78 12.89
C ASP A 78 15.90 2.07 12.16
N ILE A 79 14.68 2.08 11.62
CA ILE A 79 14.15 3.23 10.87
C ILE A 79 14.06 4.50 11.73
N ASP A 80 13.83 4.36 13.04
CA ASP A 80 13.71 5.49 13.95
C ASP A 80 15.10 6.11 14.21
N ASP A 81 16.14 5.29 14.38
CA ASP A 81 17.52 5.77 14.55
C ASP A 81 18.05 6.54 13.32
N LEU A 82 17.61 6.15 12.11
CA LEU A 82 17.97 6.85 10.88
C LEU A 82 17.29 8.22 10.79
N GLN A 83 16.12 8.39 11.40
CA GLN A 83 15.34 9.63 11.36
C GLN A 83 16.13 10.79 11.96
N ASP A 84 16.82 10.55 13.08
CA ASP A 84 17.63 11.54 13.80
C ASP A 84 18.80 12.08 12.97
N VAL A 85 19.30 11.30 12.00
CA VAL A 85 20.39 11.70 11.10
C VAL A 85 19.90 12.60 9.96
N VAL A 86 18.63 12.51 9.59
CA VAL A 86 18.04 13.25 8.45
C VAL A 86 17.60 14.67 8.82
N ASP A 87 17.56 15.01 10.11
CA ASP A 87 17.11 16.32 10.62
C ASP A 87 17.97 17.52 10.17
N ALA A 88 19.11 17.27 9.51
CA ALA A 88 19.93 18.31 8.88
C ALA A 88 19.22 19.08 7.73
N ASN A 89 18.09 18.58 7.21
CA ASN A 89 17.32 19.21 6.12
C ASN A 89 15.89 19.61 6.51
N LEU A 90 15.66 19.97 7.77
CA LEU A 90 14.34 20.31 8.30
C LEU A 90 13.64 21.43 7.50
N GLU A 91 14.37 22.45 7.07
CA GLU A 91 13.78 23.60 6.37
C GLU A 91 13.27 23.21 4.97
N VAL A 92 14.05 22.43 4.22
CA VAL A 92 13.62 21.89 2.91
C VAL A 92 12.39 20.98 3.08
N ARG A 93 12.34 20.18 4.16
CA ARG A 93 11.14 19.38 4.48
C ARG A 93 9.93 20.24 4.77
N ARG A 94 10.08 21.35 5.49
CA ARG A 94 8.97 22.26 5.82
C ARG A 94 8.41 22.95 4.58
N GLU A 95 9.28 23.46 3.70
CA GLU A 95 8.83 24.06 2.44
C GLU A 95 8.08 23.05 1.57
N ALA A 96 8.60 21.83 1.43
CA ALA A 96 7.92 20.77 0.69
C ALA A 96 6.58 20.37 1.35
N ALA A 97 6.54 20.27 2.68
CA ALA A 97 5.33 19.94 3.42
C ALA A 97 4.22 20.99 3.21
N ALA A 98 4.55 22.29 3.26
CA ALA A 98 3.58 23.36 3.03
C ALA A 98 2.95 23.30 1.62
N VAL A 99 3.73 22.95 0.60
CA VAL A 99 3.20 22.74 -0.76
C VAL A 99 2.30 21.50 -0.82
N ILE A 100 2.70 20.41 -0.17
CA ILE A 100 1.93 19.16 -0.15
C ILE A 100 0.61 19.33 0.62
N GLU A 101 0.59 20.12 1.71
CA GLU A 101 -0.61 20.41 2.48
C GLU A 101 -1.69 21.06 1.61
N LEU A 102 -1.32 22.00 0.75
CA LEU A 102 -2.25 22.61 -0.22
C LEU A 102 -2.83 21.56 -1.19
N TRP A 103 -2.02 20.63 -1.67
CA TRP A 103 -2.49 19.56 -2.56
C TRP A 103 -3.43 18.59 -1.84
N ILE A 104 -3.18 18.31 -0.56
CA ILE A 104 -4.06 17.48 0.26
C ILE A 104 -5.42 18.18 0.44
N GLU A 105 -5.43 19.49 0.74
CA GLU A 105 -6.68 20.25 0.86
C GLU A 105 -7.49 20.24 -0.44
N GLU A 106 -6.85 20.49 -1.59
CA GLU A 106 -7.49 20.39 -2.90
C GLU A 106 -8.08 18.98 -3.14
N GLY A 107 -7.31 17.95 -2.78
CA GLY A 107 -7.75 16.55 -2.86
C GLY A 107 -8.95 16.25 -1.97
N ILE A 108 -9.00 16.80 -0.76
CA ILE A 108 -10.13 16.64 0.17
C ILE A 108 -11.38 17.32 -0.39
N VAL A 109 -11.27 18.52 -0.95
CA VAL A 109 -12.40 19.21 -1.57
C VAL A 109 -12.96 18.38 -2.73
N ALA A 110 -12.09 17.95 -3.66
CA ALA A 110 -12.49 17.13 -4.79
C ALA A 110 -13.12 15.79 -4.35
N PHE A 111 -12.57 15.15 -3.32
CA PHE A 111 -13.12 13.92 -2.75
C PHE A 111 -14.51 14.14 -2.14
N ASN A 112 -14.72 15.24 -1.42
CA ASN A 112 -16.01 15.57 -0.82
C ASN A 112 -17.07 15.89 -1.88
N GLU A 113 -16.70 16.64 -2.93
CA GLU A 113 -17.58 16.88 -4.07
C GLU A 113 -17.99 15.56 -4.73
N TRP A 114 -17.02 14.68 -5.00
CA TRP A 114 -17.28 13.35 -5.52
C TRP A 114 -18.22 12.54 -4.61
N MET A 115 -17.99 12.54 -3.30
CA MET A 115 -18.85 11.87 -2.32
C MET A 115 -20.30 12.39 -2.35
N GLN A 116 -20.51 13.69 -2.52
CA GLN A 116 -21.86 14.27 -2.66
C GLN A 116 -22.57 13.78 -3.92
N THR A 117 -21.85 13.56 -5.02
CA THR A 117 -22.46 13.02 -6.26
C THR A 117 -23.01 11.60 -6.08
N LEU A 118 -22.43 10.79 -5.18
CA LEU A 118 -22.90 9.43 -4.89
C LEU A 118 -24.31 9.43 -4.26
N GLY A 119 -24.68 10.48 -3.52
CA GLY A 119 -26.01 10.61 -2.92
C GLY A 119 -27.15 10.77 -3.93
N VAL A 120 -26.84 11.16 -5.18
CA VAL A 120 -27.83 11.35 -6.25
C VAL A 120 -28.15 10.04 -6.98
N VAL A 121 -27.25 9.05 -6.91
CA VAL A 121 -27.40 7.76 -7.60
C VAL A 121 -28.67 6.99 -7.17
N PRO A 122 -29.01 6.87 -5.86
CA PRO A 122 -30.25 6.23 -5.43
C PRO A 122 -31.50 6.96 -5.91
N VAL A 123 -31.47 8.30 -5.96
CA VAL A 123 -32.61 9.13 -6.40
C VAL A 123 -32.87 8.94 -7.89
N ILE A 124 -31.81 8.96 -8.72
CA ILE A 124 -31.91 8.69 -10.16
C ILE A 124 -32.44 7.28 -10.41
N THR A 125 -31.98 6.29 -9.63
CA THR A 125 -32.45 4.90 -9.74
C THR A 125 -33.94 4.80 -9.42
N ALA A 126 -34.40 5.38 -8.31
CA ALA A 126 -35.81 5.38 -7.92
C ALA A 126 -36.71 6.08 -8.94
N LEU A 127 -36.28 7.23 -9.49
CA LEU A 127 -37.00 7.94 -10.55
C LEU A 127 -37.15 7.09 -11.82
N ARG A 128 -36.08 6.37 -12.21
CA ARG A 128 -36.11 5.49 -13.38
C ARG A 128 -37.05 4.30 -13.16
N GLU A 129 -37.03 3.68 -11.99
CA GLU A 129 -37.94 2.59 -11.64
C GLU A 129 -39.40 3.04 -11.66
N GLN A 130 -39.69 4.21 -11.10
CA GLN A 130 -41.03 4.78 -11.11
C GLN A 130 -41.53 5.06 -12.54
N ALA A 131 -40.68 5.63 -13.39
CA ALA A 131 -41.01 5.90 -14.80
C ALA A 131 -41.31 4.59 -15.57
N LEU A 132 -40.51 3.54 -15.37
CA LEU A 132 -40.73 2.23 -15.98
C LEU A 132 -42.02 1.57 -15.48
N SER A 133 -42.35 1.71 -14.19
CA SER A 133 -43.60 1.20 -13.62
C SER A 133 -44.82 1.86 -14.28
N ILE A 134 -44.81 3.20 -14.39
CA ILE A 134 -45.88 3.96 -15.05
C ILE A 134 -46.02 3.56 -16.53
N GLN A 135 -44.89 3.38 -17.25
CA GLN A 135 -44.91 2.91 -18.64
C GLN A 135 -45.59 1.54 -18.74
N GLN A 136 -45.22 0.58 -17.87
CA GLN A 136 -45.80 -0.76 -17.86
C GLN A 136 -47.31 -0.75 -17.54
N GLU A 137 -47.74 0.03 -16.56
CA GLU A 137 -49.17 0.17 -16.24
C GLU A 137 -49.96 0.79 -17.39
N THR A 138 -49.39 1.81 -18.03
CA THR A 138 -50.01 2.47 -19.19
C THR A 138 -50.12 1.51 -20.37
N MET A 139 -49.10 0.71 -20.64
CA MET A 139 -49.12 -0.32 -21.69
C MET A 139 -50.22 -1.35 -21.42
N LYS A 140 -50.31 -1.89 -20.20
CA LYS A 140 -51.38 -2.82 -19.81
C LYS A 140 -52.77 -2.21 -19.95
N SER A 141 -52.92 -0.92 -19.64
CA SER A 141 -54.18 -0.19 -19.78
C SER A 141 -54.59 -0.04 -21.25
N ILE A 142 -53.64 0.26 -22.14
CA ILE A 142 -53.85 0.33 -23.59
C ILE A 142 -54.25 -1.04 -24.15
N GLU A 143 -53.53 -2.11 -23.78
CA GLU A 143 -53.83 -3.49 -24.20
C GLU A 143 -55.24 -3.93 -23.81
N ARG A 144 -55.71 -3.57 -22.60
CA ARG A 144 -57.08 -3.86 -22.15
C ARG A 144 -58.14 -3.08 -22.93
N LYS A 145 -57.85 -1.84 -23.33
CA LYS A 145 -58.81 -0.96 -24.04
C LYS A 145 -58.84 -1.20 -25.55
N MET A 146 -57.80 -1.84 -26.10
CA MET A 146 -57.69 -2.13 -27.54
C MET A 146 -57.28 -3.61 -27.76
N PRO A 147 -58.18 -4.57 -27.52
CA PRO A 147 -57.87 -6.01 -27.58
C PRO A 147 -57.49 -6.49 -29.00
N ASP A 148 -57.91 -5.80 -30.05
CA ASP A 148 -57.68 -6.15 -31.47
C ASP A 148 -56.41 -5.52 -32.09
N LEU A 149 -55.49 -4.99 -31.27
CA LEU A 149 -54.20 -4.46 -31.76
C LEU A 149 -53.40 -5.56 -32.49
N THR A 150 -53.02 -5.29 -33.74
CA THR A 150 -52.21 -6.23 -34.53
C THR A 150 -50.76 -6.30 -34.02
N GLU A 151 -50.08 -7.42 -34.26
CA GLU A 151 -48.68 -7.68 -33.83
C GLU A 151 -47.68 -6.57 -34.24
N ARG A 152 -47.98 -5.85 -35.34
CA ARG A 152 -47.20 -4.70 -35.83
C ARG A 152 -47.39 -3.43 -34.98
N GLU A 153 -48.58 -3.21 -34.42
CA GLU A 153 -48.92 -2.03 -33.63
C GLU A 153 -48.45 -2.18 -32.17
N ARG A 154 -48.35 -3.42 -31.66
CA ARG A 154 -47.74 -3.70 -30.34
C ARG A 154 -46.24 -3.42 -30.27
N LYS A 155 -45.51 -3.59 -31.39
CA LYS A 155 -44.06 -3.38 -31.45
C LYS A 155 -43.63 -1.91 -31.54
N SER A 156 -44.51 -0.99 -31.93
CA SER A 156 -44.19 0.44 -32.08
C SER A 156 -44.28 1.25 -30.78
N THR A 157 -44.77 0.65 -29.70
CA THR A 157 -45.08 1.34 -28.43
C THR A 157 -44.12 0.98 -27.29
N GLN A 158 -43.18 0.06 -27.53
CA GLN A 158 -42.24 -0.48 -26.54
C GLN A 158 -40.93 0.30 -26.47
#